data_AF-A0A950WUK3-F1
#
_entry.id   AF-A0A950WUK3-F1
#
_cell.length_a   1.000
_cell.length_b   1.000
_cell.length_c   1.000
_cell.angle_alpha   90.00
_cell.angle_beta   90.00
_cell.angle_gamma   90.00
#
_symmetry.space_group_name_H-M   'P 1'
#
loop_
_entity.id
_entity.type
_entity.pdbx_description
1 polymer ?
#
loop_
_entity_poly.entity_id
_entity_poly.type
_entity_poly.pdbx_seq_one_letter_code
_entity_poly.pdbx_strand_id
1 'polypeptide(L)'
;MQVNTDDVPGQTTRADQSAFRMIGVSWSGADSIPVQVRVHTAGGWQPWHTLDTDASHGPDRTSPEYHAGRAITEPEWVGDADGYQIDAPAGANDVRVHLVRQTGPKVKIKMATPQAAADTVAPPIHFRGEWGARPAKKTPDYAPAVKMAFVHHTATSNDYAPADVPSILQSIQAYHMDTNGWDDIGYNFLVDRFGTIWEGRDGGITRAVVGAQTEGFNTGSTGVAVIGDFTNTPASNEAVQSVGALLGWRLPMDGVDPVAKTTMTSGGNPSYPAGRQVQFDAISGHKDGYPTTCPGMLYDQLGHVRQDAEAVAGIATPYPGFAGGLYIGTGNFGGGQTDIVTGAESGGGPHVRTFNPDGSPRSSFFAYPAGFTGGVRVAGGNVDALGNDEIITGAGPSGGPNVKAFTEDGAVVSSFYAYPAAFTGGVYVASGNVDGILGDEIITGAGPTGGPNVKVWTLGGTLISSFMAYDPRFTGGVRVAVADVDGDGKPEIVTAPGPGGGPNIRVFRWDGTLLSSFNAYDAGFASGVYVTGVKSPAGADWIATGPGPGGGPDVRMFNGSGALQREFFTGDPTNTSGVRLASGPFSGSGAGVLAIGFGAFGPGIIRLTKLDGQLVLP
;
A
#
# COMPACT_ATOMS: atom_id res chain seq x y z
N MET A 1 -16.11 27.97 6.71
CA MET A 1 -17.22 28.12 5.76
C MET A 1 -18.51 28.34 6.53
N GLN A 2 -19.42 29.16 6.01
CA GLN A 2 -20.76 29.39 6.57
C GLN A 2 -21.79 29.15 5.48
N VAL A 3 -22.85 28.39 5.77
CA VAL A 3 -23.99 28.23 4.86
C VAL A 3 -25.01 29.33 5.15
N ASN A 4 -25.42 30.04 4.11
CA ASN A 4 -26.55 30.96 4.11
C ASN A 4 -27.66 30.37 3.24
N THR A 5 -28.90 30.47 3.69
CA THR A 5 -30.05 29.88 3.00
C THR A 5 -31.08 30.96 2.70
N ASP A 6 -31.47 31.07 1.44
CA ASP A 6 -32.46 32.01 0.96
C ASP A 6 -33.70 31.25 0.47
N ASP A 7 -34.87 31.57 1.02
CA ASP A 7 -36.15 31.10 0.47
C ASP A 7 -36.48 31.89 -0.82
N VAL A 8 -36.88 31.18 -1.88
CA VAL A 8 -37.08 31.74 -3.22
C VAL A 8 -38.31 31.14 -3.94
N PRO A 9 -39.00 31.91 -4.80
CA PRO A 9 -40.18 31.45 -5.54
C PRO A 9 -39.90 30.47 -6.72
N GLY A 10 -38.80 29.72 -6.71
CA GLY A 10 -38.44 28.72 -7.73
C GLY A 10 -37.70 29.27 -8.95
N GLN A 11 -38.16 30.37 -9.55
CA GLN A 11 -37.38 31.17 -10.51
C GLN A 11 -36.96 32.49 -9.86
N THR A 12 -35.66 32.75 -9.79
CA THR A 12 -35.16 33.95 -9.10
C THR A 12 -33.83 34.40 -9.66
N THR A 13 -33.64 35.72 -9.70
CA THR A 13 -32.35 36.37 -9.92
C THR A 13 -31.97 37.16 -8.68
N ARG A 14 -30.76 36.93 -8.17
CA ARG A 14 -30.15 37.80 -7.16
C ARG A 14 -28.75 38.22 -7.63
N ALA A 15 -28.59 39.51 -7.87
CA ALA A 15 -27.30 40.14 -8.12
C ALA A 15 -26.74 40.75 -6.81
N ASP A 16 -25.48 41.18 -6.83
CA ASP A 16 -24.82 41.92 -5.76
C ASP A 16 -24.90 41.26 -4.38
N GLN A 17 -24.88 39.93 -4.38
CA GLN A 17 -24.73 39.15 -3.16
C GLN A 17 -23.32 39.34 -2.60
N SER A 18 -23.16 39.12 -1.30
CA SER A 18 -21.81 38.85 -0.80
C SER A 18 -21.20 37.67 -1.56
N ALA A 19 -19.87 37.61 -1.63
CA ALA A 19 -19.22 36.52 -2.36
C ALA A 19 -19.59 35.14 -1.76
N PHE A 20 -19.84 34.17 -2.62
CA PHE A 20 -20.04 32.77 -2.27
C PHE A 20 -19.21 31.87 -3.18
N ARG A 21 -18.93 30.67 -2.68
CA ARG A 21 -18.00 29.71 -3.28
C ARG A 21 -18.68 28.50 -3.87
N MET A 22 -19.83 28.16 -3.29
CA MET A 22 -20.58 26.97 -3.65
C MET A 22 -22.06 27.26 -3.49
N ILE A 23 -22.86 26.66 -4.37
CA ILE A 23 -24.31 26.80 -4.44
C ILE A 23 -24.96 25.43 -4.50
N GLY A 24 -26.08 25.26 -3.81
CA GLY A 24 -26.95 24.11 -3.95
C GLY A 24 -28.39 24.51 -3.72
N VAL A 25 -29.34 23.66 -4.08
CA VAL A 25 -30.78 23.98 -4.02
C VAL A 25 -31.52 22.85 -3.32
N SER A 26 -32.47 23.18 -2.44
CA SER A 26 -33.38 22.19 -1.85
C SER A 26 -34.85 22.60 -1.95
N TRP A 27 -35.74 21.62 -2.03
CA TRP A 27 -37.19 21.83 -2.19
C TRP A 27 -38.00 20.74 -1.49
N SER A 28 -39.27 21.03 -1.22
CA SER A 28 -40.26 20.03 -0.85
C SER A 28 -41.03 19.60 -2.11
N GLY A 29 -41.41 18.32 -2.20
CA GLY A 29 -42.13 17.79 -3.37
C GLY A 29 -41.48 16.52 -3.92
N ALA A 30 -41.33 16.45 -5.24
CA ALA A 30 -40.73 15.29 -5.92
C ALA A 30 -39.25 15.14 -5.55
N ASP A 31 -38.78 13.91 -5.40
CA ASP A 31 -37.40 13.60 -4.95
C ASP A 31 -36.32 13.99 -5.98
N SER A 32 -36.69 14.19 -7.25
CA SER A 32 -35.79 14.59 -8.32
C SER A 32 -36.51 15.46 -9.34
N ILE A 33 -35.96 16.65 -9.61
CA ILE A 33 -36.42 17.59 -10.64
C ILE A 33 -35.19 18.26 -11.28
N PRO A 34 -35.19 18.60 -12.58
CA PRO A 34 -34.05 19.28 -13.20
C PRO A 34 -33.96 20.73 -12.70
N VAL A 35 -33.09 21.00 -11.73
CA VAL A 35 -32.82 22.37 -11.26
C VAL A 35 -31.66 22.95 -12.06
N GLN A 36 -31.85 24.11 -12.67
CA GLN A 36 -30.76 24.81 -13.35
C GLN A 36 -30.30 26.03 -12.56
N VAL A 37 -29.00 26.29 -12.62
CA VAL A 37 -28.37 27.45 -12.02
C VAL A 37 -27.43 28.11 -13.01
N ARG A 38 -27.26 29.42 -12.89
CA ARG A 38 -26.06 30.11 -13.39
C ARG A 38 -25.62 31.15 -12.40
N VAL A 39 -24.33 31.40 -12.35
CA VAL A 39 -23.73 32.37 -11.42
C VAL A 39 -23.17 33.58 -12.15
N HIS A 40 -23.10 34.70 -11.44
CA HIS A 40 -22.39 35.89 -11.85
C HIS A 40 -21.03 35.91 -11.14
N THR A 41 -19.97 36.17 -11.89
CA THR A 41 -18.61 36.36 -11.39
C THR A 41 -18.06 37.69 -11.90
N ALA A 42 -16.82 38.03 -11.55
CA ALA A 42 -16.14 39.20 -12.12
C ALA A 42 -16.08 39.20 -13.66
N GLY A 43 -16.16 38.02 -14.30
CA GLY A 43 -16.22 37.85 -15.76
C GLY A 43 -17.63 37.96 -16.35
N GLY A 44 -18.65 38.21 -15.53
CA GLY A 44 -20.05 38.25 -15.92
C GLY A 44 -20.81 36.94 -15.64
N TRP A 45 -22.02 36.84 -16.20
CA TRP A 45 -22.87 35.66 -16.08
C TRP A 45 -22.27 34.46 -16.81
N GLN A 46 -22.12 33.36 -16.08
CA GLN A 46 -21.72 32.07 -16.63
C GLN A 46 -22.90 31.40 -17.36
N PRO A 47 -22.63 30.39 -18.22
CA PRO A 47 -23.67 29.57 -18.82
C PRO A 47 -24.56 28.89 -17.78
N TRP A 48 -25.77 28.51 -18.20
CA TRP A 48 -26.63 27.65 -17.38
C TRP A 48 -26.05 26.25 -17.24
N HIS A 49 -26.12 25.73 -16.02
CA HIS A 49 -25.74 24.37 -15.65
C HIS A 49 -26.91 23.70 -14.91
N THR A 50 -27.11 22.41 -15.14
CA THR A 50 -28.12 21.63 -14.42
C THR A 50 -27.46 21.02 -13.20
N LEU A 51 -27.95 21.35 -12.01
CA LEU A 51 -27.48 20.76 -10.78
C LEU A 51 -27.91 19.30 -10.69
N ASP A 52 -27.00 18.43 -10.25
CA ASP A 52 -27.33 17.03 -10.00
C ASP A 52 -28.28 16.95 -8.80
N THR A 53 -29.42 16.28 -9.00
CA THR A 53 -30.51 16.18 -8.00
C THR A 53 -30.60 14.79 -7.39
N ASP A 54 -29.52 14.02 -7.51
CA ASP A 54 -29.54 12.64 -7.09
C ASP A 54 -29.66 12.53 -5.56
N ALA A 55 -30.83 12.10 -5.08
CA ALA A 55 -31.06 11.77 -3.68
C ALA A 55 -30.28 10.52 -3.20
N SER A 56 -29.32 10.05 -4.01
CA SER A 56 -28.55 8.82 -3.87
C SER A 56 -27.34 8.92 -2.95
N HIS A 57 -26.80 10.13 -2.82
CA HIS A 57 -25.72 10.46 -1.91
C HIS A 57 -26.35 10.72 -0.55
N GLY A 58 -26.34 9.71 0.33
CA GLY A 58 -26.92 9.86 1.66
C GLY A 58 -26.70 8.67 2.59
N PRO A 59 -26.94 8.85 3.90
CA PRO A 59 -26.88 7.77 4.88
C PRO A 59 -27.88 6.66 4.55
N ASP A 60 -27.55 5.41 4.90
CA ASP A 60 -28.50 4.31 4.75
C ASP A 60 -29.81 4.63 5.50
N ARG A 61 -30.98 4.37 4.90
CA ARG A 61 -32.30 4.73 5.48
C ARG A 61 -32.56 4.12 6.86
N THR A 62 -31.84 3.05 7.20
CA THR A 62 -31.91 2.36 8.49
C THR A 62 -30.94 2.91 9.53
N SER A 63 -30.04 3.81 9.13
CA SER A 63 -29.03 4.41 10.00
C SER A 63 -29.61 5.53 10.89
N PRO A 64 -29.02 5.79 12.07
CA PRO A 64 -29.39 6.92 12.91
C PRO A 64 -29.12 8.30 12.27
N GLU A 65 -28.21 8.37 11.30
CA GLU A 65 -27.84 9.58 10.57
C GLU A 65 -28.90 9.97 9.51
N TYR A 66 -29.73 9.01 9.08
CA TYR A 66 -30.79 9.28 8.12
C TYR A 66 -31.92 10.12 8.73
N HIS A 67 -32.27 11.19 8.03
CA HIS A 67 -33.41 12.04 8.35
C HIS A 67 -34.22 12.28 7.07
N ALA A 68 -35.50 11.91 7.08
CA ALA A 68 -36.41 12.22 5.97
C ALA A 68 -36.48 13.75 5.82
N GLY A 69 -35.93 14.26 4.73
CA GLY A 69 -35.67 15.67 4.52
C GLY A 69 -36.26 16.21 3.22
N ARG A 70 -35.87 17.43 2.89
CA ARG A 70 -36.15 18.06 1.60
C ARG A 70 -35.29 17.38 0.53
N ALA A 71 -35.80 17.29 -0.70
CA ALA A 71 -34.98 16.93 -1.84
C ALA A 71 -33.91 18.02 -2.02
N ILE A 72 -32.69 17.63 -2.36
CA ILE A 72 -31.53 18.52 -2.35
C ILE A 72 -30.59 18.14 -3.48
N THR A 73 -29.96 19.14 -4.11
CA THR A 73 -28.94 18.91 -5.13
C THR A 73 -27.60 18.57 -4.51
N GLU A 74 -26.72 17.93 -5.28
CA GLU A 74 -25.28 18.01 -5.02
C GLU A 74 -24.85 19.49 -5.10
N PRO A 75 -23.84 19.89 -4.32
CA PRO A 75 -23.41 21.27 -4.32
C PRO A 75 -22.41 21.55 -5.47
N GLU A 76 -22.60 22.67 -6.17
CA GLU A 76 -21.71 23.08 -7.27
C GLU A 76 -20.67 24.10 -6.78
N TRP A 77 -19.38 23.85 -7.07
CA TRP A 77 -18.31 24.83 -6.88
C TRP A 77 -18.36 25.90 -7.99
N VAL A 78 -18.41 27.18 -7.59
CA VAL A 78 -18.65 28.32 -8.50
C VAL A 78 -17.61 29.43 -8.40
N GLY A 79 -16.50 29.21 -7.70
CA GLY A 79 -15.41 30.18 -7.63
C GLY A 79 -15.74 31.43 -6.81
N ASP A 80 -15.45 32.64 -7.32
CA ASP A 80 -15.79 33.93 -6.70
C ASP A 80 -17.11 34.46 -7.30
N ALA A 81 -18.23 33.83 -6.93
CA ALA A 81 -19.55 34.25 -7.41
C ALA A 81 -20.16 35.30 -6.47
N ASP A 82 -20.79 36.32 -7.04
CA ASP A 82 -21.47 37.42 -6.33
C ASP A 82 -22.94 37.60 -6.80
N GLY A 83 -23.43 36.68 -7.62
CA GLY A 83 -24.84 36.62 -7.99
C GLY A 83 -25.23 35.24 -8.51
N TYR A 84 -26.52 34.94 -8.48
CA TYR A 84 -27.06 33.70 -9.02
C TYR A 84 -28.41 33.90 -9.69
N GLN A 85 -28.69 33.03 -10.65
CA GLN A 85 -30.03 32.76 -11.13
C GLN A 85 -30.33 31.29 -10.96
N ILE A 86 -31.55 30.99 -10.52
CA ILE A 86 -32.07 29.63 -10.50
C ILE A 86 -33.30 29.53 -11.39
N ASP A 87 -33.45 28.36 -12.01
CA ASP A 87 -34.66 27.92 -12.67
C ASP A 87 -35.03 26.53 -12.12
N ALA A 88 -35.94 26.51 -11.15
CA ALA A 88 -36.56 25.29 -10.64
C ALA A 88 -37.94 25.10 -11.31
N PRO A 89 -38.21 23.94 -11.94
CA PRO A 89 -39.44 23.71 -12.68
C PRO A 89 -40.68 23.61 -11.78
N ALA A 90 -41.85 23.70 -12.39
CA ALA A 90 -43.13 23.52 -11.70
C ALA A 90 -43.19 22.15 -10.99
N GLY A 91 -43.40 22.15 -9.67
CA GLY A 91 -43.37 20.94 -8.82
C GLY A 91 -42.39 21.04 -7.64
N ALA A 92 -41.45 21.98 -7.68
CA ALA A 92 -40.60 22.36 -6.55
C ALA A 92 -41.37 23.30 -5.61
N ASN A 93 -41.64 22.88 -4.37
CA ASN A 93 -42.24 23.74 -3.36
C ASN A 93 -41.20 24.23 -2.35
N ASP A 94 -41.48 25.37 -1.72
CA ASP A 94 -40.65 25.99 -0.68
C ASP A 94 -39.19 26.22 -1.06
N VAL A 95 -38.83 26.34 -2.34
CA VAL A 95 -37.44 26.28 -2.85
C VAL A 95 -36.46 27.15 -2.04
N ARG A 96 -35.32 26.56 -1.69
CA ARG A 96 -34.23 27.18 -0.95
C ARG A 96 -32.94 27.11 -1.71
N VAL A 97 -32.22 28.22 -1.76
CA VAL A 97 -30.86 28.28 -2.29
C VAL A 97 -29.88 28.34 -1.12
N HIS A 98 -28.91 27.45 -1.13
CA HIS A 98 -27.88 27.32 -0.11
C HIS A 98 -26.56 27.81 -0.67
N LEU A 99 -26.05 28.90 -0.11
CA LEU A 99 -24.79 29.53 -0.50
C LEU A 99 -23.73 29.26 0.56
N VAL A 100 -22.64 28.61 0.18
CA VAL A 100 -21.50 28.43 1.08
C VAL A 100 -20.54 29.59 0.92
N ARG A 101 -20.32 30.33 1.99
CA ARG A 101 -19.45 31.50 2.05
C ARG A 101 -18.17 31.22 2.80
N GLN A 102 -17.08 31.78 2.29
CA GLN A 102 -15.79 31.76 2.99
C GLN A 102 -15.69 32.96 3.93
N THR A 103 -15.92 32.71 5.21
CA THR A 103 -15.92 33.74 6.27
C THR A 103 -14.65 33.78 7.12
N GLY A 104 -13.81 32.75 7.01
CA GLY A 104 -12.53 32.64 7.71
C GLY A 104 -11.32 32.81 6.78
N PRO A 105 -10.09 32.86 7.33
CA PRO A 105 -8.88 32.97 6.52
C PRO A 105 -8.75 31.80 5.54
N LYS A 106 -8.30 32.07 4.31
CA LYS A 106 -7.97 31.02 3.33
C LYS A 106 -6.88 30.13 3.91
N VAL A 107 -7.10 28.81 3.92
CA VAL A 107 -6.05 27.84 4.22
C VAL A 107 -5.05 27.91 3.07
N LYS A 108 -3.87 28.48 3.36
CA LYS A 108 -2.77 28.49 2.40
C LYS A 108 -2.08 27.14 2.49
N ILE A 109 -2.36 26.26 1.54
CA ILE A 109 -1.46 25.13 1.33
C ILE A 109 -0.16 25.74 0.79
N LYS A 110 0.98 25.43 1.42
CA LYS A 110 2.21 25.43 0.64
C LYS A 110 2.02 24.33 -0.39
N MET A 111 1.79 24.70 -1.64
CA MET A 111 1.94 23.75 -2.75
C MET A 111 3.29 23.09 -2.53
N ALA A 112 3.28 21.83 -2.11
CA ALA A 112 4.44 21.03 -2.33
C ALA A 112 4.59 21.03 -3.86
N THR A 113 5.74 21.46 -4.37
CA THR A 113 6.28 20.82 -5.60
C THR A 113 6.00 19.34 -5.39
N PRO A 114 5.33 18.59 -6.31
CA PRO A 114 4.91 17.22 -6.05
C PRO A 114 6.02 16.55 -5.28
N GLN A 115 5.80 16.41 -3.97
CA GLN A 115 6.89 15.99 -3.10
C GLN A 115 7.09 14.57 -3.59
N ALA A 116 8.32 14.21 -3.99
CA ALA A 116 8.65 12.80 -4.16
C ALA A 116 8.03 12.11 -2.94
N ALA A 117 7.03 11.26 -3.20
CA ALA A 117 6.01 10.90 -2.22
C ALA A 117 6.69 10.56 -0.89
N ALA A 118 6.27 11.22 0.19
CA ALA A 118 6.78 10.85 1.51
C ALA A 118 6.42 9.38 1.75
N ASP A 119 7.45 8.58 2.04
CA ASP A 119 7.39 7.14 2.31
C ASP A 119 6.37 6.79 3.40
N THR A 120 5.15 6.44 2.98
CA THR A 120 4.22 5.65 3.76
C THR A 120 3.75 4.48 2.92
N VAL A 121 3.47 3.36 3.58
CA VAL A 121 2.77 2.20 2.98
C VAL A 121 1.46 2.62 2.31
N ALA A 122 0.88 3.69 2.84
CA ALA A 122 -0.25 4.42 2.29
C ALA A 122 0.22 5.42 1.23
N PRO A 123 -0.54 5.66 0.15
CA PRO A 123 -0.27 6.81 -0.69
C PRO A 123 -0.31 8.09 0.15
N PRO A 124 0.36 9.18 -0.28
CA PRO A 124 0.38 10.43 0.46
C PRO A 124 -1.05 11.00 0.56
N ILE A 125 -1.68 10.79 1.72
CA ILE A 125 -3.02 11.26 2.04
C ILE A 125 -2.87 12.53 2.87
N HIS A 126 -3.44 13.62 2.40
CA HIS A 126 -3.56 14.84 3.19
C HIS A 126 -4.67 14.67 4.23
N PHE A 127 -4.30 14.83 5.50
CA PHE A 127 -5.19 14.64 6.63
C PHE A 127 -6.20 15.78 6.74
N ARG A 128 -7.28 15.52 7.49
CA ARG A 128 -8.32 16.50 7.79
C ARG A 128 -7.83 17.86 8.28
N GLY A 129 -6.77 17.88 9.08
CA GLY A 129 -6.16 19.11 9.57
C GLY A 129 -5.56 20.00 8.46
N GLU A 130 -5.09 19.41 7.37
CA GLU A 130 -4.38 20.11 6.29
C GLU A 130 -5.32 20.89 5.37
N TRP A 131 -6.51 20.37 5.12
CA TRP A 131 -7.55 21.10 4.40
C TRP A 131 -8.48 21.91 5.33
N GLY A 132 -8.22 21.90 6.64
CA GLY A 132 -8.97 22.69 7.63
C GLY A 132 -10.38 22.16 7.89
N ALA A 133 -10.53 20.83 7.94
CA ALA A 133 -11.79 20.17 8.27
C ALA A 133 -12.33 20.65 9.62
N ARG A 134 -13.64 20.87 9.68
CA ARG A 134 -14.35 20.99 10.96
C ARG A 134 -14.50 19.60 11.61
N PRO A 135 -14.59 19.50 12.95
CA PRO A 135 -14.90 18.25 13.62
C PRO A 135 -16.24 17.68 13.13
N ALA A 136 -16.33 16.35 13.04
CA ALA A 136 -17.61 15.67 12.80
C ALA A 136 -18.60 16.00 13.95
N LYS A 137 -19.91 16.04 13.65
CA LYS A 137 -20.95 16.28 14.66
C LYS A 137 -21.06 15.14 15.67
N LYS A 138 -20.77 13.92 15.22
CA LYS A 138 -20.78 12.70 16.04
C LYS A 138 -19.57 11.84 15.71
N THR A 139 -19.24 10.94 16.63
CA THR A 139 -18.30 9.85 16.38
C THR A 139 -18.84 8.98 15.23
N PRO A 140 -17.99 8.61 14.24
CA PRO A 140 -18.41 7.76 13.13
C PRO A 140 -18.90 6.38 13.57
N ASP A 141 -19.82 5.81 12.80
CA ASP A 141 -20.17 4.39 12.86
C ASP A 141 -19.14 3.55 12.09
N TYR A 142 -18.93 2.30 12.53
CA TYR A 142 -17.96 1.38 11.94
C TYR A 142 -18.61 0.06 11.54
N ALA A 143 -18.32 -0.40 10.32
CA ALA A 143 -18.55 -1.78 9.93
C ALA A 143 -17.44 -2.69 10.48
N PRO A 144 -17.63 -4.02 10.53
CA PRO A 144 -16.57 -4.95 10.96
C PRO A 144 -15.33 -4.93 10.05
N ALA A 145 -15.50 -4.67 8.76
CA ALA A 145 -14.45 -4.61 7.74
C ALA A 145 -14.98 -3.91 6.47
N VAL A 146 -14.09 -3.34 5.66
CA VAL A 146 -14.40 -2.93 4.28
C VAL A 146 -14.41 -4.16 3.37
N LYS A 147 -15.41 -4.25 2.50
CA LYS A 147 -15.61 -5.37 1.56
C LYS A 147 -15.47 -4.96 0.09
N MET A 148 -15.57 -3.66 -0.20
CA MET A 148 -15.42 -3.07 -1.54
C MET A 148 -15.33 -1.54 -1.46
N ALA A 149 -15.07 -0.92 -2.60
CA ALA A 149 -15.12 0.51 -2.80
C ALA A 149 -16.18 0.93 -3.84
N PHE A 150 -16.79 2.09 -3.61
CA PHE A 150 -17.54 2.82 -4.64
C PHE A 150 -16.77 4.06 -5.06
N VAL A 151 -16.65 4.26 -6.38
CA VAL A 151 -16.03 5.45 -6.99
C VAL A 151 -17.12 6.42 -7.45
N HIS A 152 -16.96 7.67 -7.03
CA HIS A 152 -17.87 8.78 -7.26
C HIS A 152 -17.19 9.93 -7.99
N HIS A 153 -17.99 10.86 -8.50
CA HIS A 153 -17.57 12.22 -8.74
C HIS A 153 -18.28 13.18 -7.78
N THR A 154 -17.83 14.42 -7.66
CA THR A 154 -18.52 15.42 -6.80
C THR A 154 -19.54 16.26 -7.56
N ALA A 155 -19.66 16.10 -8.88
CA ALA A 155 -20.50 16.91 -9.76
C ALA A 155 -20.24 18.43 -9.65
N THR A 156 -19.04 18.82 -9.25
CA THR A 156 -18.61 20.22 -9.17
C THR A 156 -17.84 20.63 -10.42
N SER A 157 -17.73 21.93 -10.70
CA SER A 157 -16.88 22.43 -11.81
C SER A 157 -15.46 21.82 -11.82
N ASN A 158 -14.91 21.61 -13.02
CA ASN A 158 -13.53 21.15 -13.25
C ASN A 158 -12.52 22.30 -13.35
N ASP A 159 -12.99 23.55 -13.47
CA ASP A 159 -12.17 24.73 -13.71
C ASP A 159 -11.64 25.37 -12.41
N TYR A 160 -11.14 24.53 -11.49
CA TYR A 160 -10.51 24.97 -10.24
C TYR A 160 -8.98 24.88 -10.29
N ALA A 161 -8.32 25.77 -9.54
CA ALA A 161 -6.88 25.71 -9.33
C ALA A 161 -6.54 24.81 -8.12
N PRO A 162 -5.30 24.29 -8.03
CA PRO A 162 -4.88 23.49 -6.86
C PRO A 162 -5.10 24.20 -5.53
N ALA A 163 -4.94 25.53 -5.48
CA ALA A 163 -5.14 26.33 -4.28
C ALA A 163 -6.60 26.42 -3.82
N ASP A 164 -7.56 26.07 -4.67
CA ASP A 164 -8.98 26.09 -4.34
C ASP A 164 -9.44 24.81 -3.64
N VAL A 165 -8.66 23.72 -3.72
CA VAL A 165 -9.05 22.38 -3.25
C VAL A 165 -9.49 22.36 -1.78
N PRO A 166 -8.77 22.94 -0.81
CA PRO A 166 -9.27 23.02 0.57
C PRO A 166 -10.60 23.74 0.70
N SER A 167 -10.82 24.79 -0.09
CA SER A 167 -12.07 25.54 -0.04
C SER A 167 -13.22 24.72 -0.65
N ILE A 168 -12.94 23.91 -1.67
CA ILE A 168 -13.90 22.93 -2.21
C ILE A 168 -14.26 21.92 -1.12
N LEU A 169 -13.27 21.24 -0.51
CA LEU A 169 -13.47 20.25 0.55
C LEU A 169 -14.26 20.81 1.74
N GLN A 170 -13.87 21.98 2.23
CA GLN A 170 -14.59 22.66 3.32
C GLN A 170 -16.02 23.04 2.94
N SER A 171 -16.27 23.35 1.68
CA SER A 171 -17.61 23.72 1.21
C SER A 171 -18.51 22.50 1.07
N ILE A 172 -17.98 21.38 0.53
CA ILE A 172 -18.68 20.09 0.50
C ILE A 172 -18.99 19.64 1.93
N GLN A 173 -18.02 19.68 2.85
CA GLN A 173 -18.26 19.35 4.25
C GLN A 173 -19.33 20.26 4.88
N ALA A 174 -19.27 21.57 4.63
CA ALA A 174 -20.27 22.52 5.12
C ALA A 174 -21.66 22.20 4.60
N TYR A 175 -21.78 21.87 3.32
CA TYR A 175 -23.04 21.54 2.70
C TYR A 175 -23.63 20.25 3.27
N HIS A 176 -22.82 19.17 3.35
CA HIS A 176 -23.26 17.90 3.94
C HIS A 176 -23.69 18.06 5.41
N MET A 177 -22.93 18.79 6.22
CA MET A 177 -23.25 18.96 7.63
C MET A 177 -24.38 19.97 7.85
N ASP A 178 -24.22 21.20 7.36
CA ASP A 178 -25.09 22.32 7.74
C ASP A 178 -26.37 22.35 6.88
N THR A 179 -26.34 21.76 5.67
CA THR A 179 -27.51 21.65 4.78
C THR A 179 -28.15 20.27 4.80
N ASN A 180 -27.40 19.19 4.50
CA ASN A 180 -27.97 17.83 4.43
C ASN A 180 -28.23 17.24 5.82
N GLY A 181 -27.66 17.83 6.87
CA GLY A 181 -27.84 17.39 8.25
C GLY A 181 -26.92 16.26 8.67
N TRP A 182 -26.03 15.78 7.80
CA TRP A 182 -25.12 14.65 8.04
C TRP A 182 -24.13 14.93 9.16
N ASP A 183 -23.54 13.87 9.68
CA ASP A 183 -22.60 13.91 10.79
C ASP A 183 -21.20 14.37 10.35
N ASP A 184 -20.83 14.18 9.08
CA ASP A 184 -19.61 14.68 8.45
C ASP A 184 -19.73 14.67 6.92
N ILE A 185 -18.67 15.01 6.18
CA ILE A 185 -18.56 14.75 4.75
C ILE A 185 -18.88 13.27 4.42
N GLY A 186 -19.66 13.00 3.36
CA GLY A 186 -20.19 11.66 3.08
C GLY A 186 -19.18 10.65 2.55
N TYR A 187 -18.13 11.11 1.87
CA TYR A 187 -17.09 10.27 1.26
C TYR A 187 -15.97 9.95 2.26
N ASN A 188 -15.42 8.75 2.22
CA ASN A 188 -14.26 8.38 3.05
C ASN A 188 -12.98 9.07 2.54
N PHE A 189 -12.84 9.21 1.23
CA PHE A 189 -11.71 9.90 0.59
C PHE A 189 -12.18 10.76 -0.57
N LEU A 190 -11.39 11.79 -0.88
CA LEU A 190 -11.57 12.60 -2.09
C LEU A 190 -10.24 12.70 -2.85
N VAL A 191 -10.30 12.70 -4.18
CA VAL A 191 -9.12 12.84 -5.05
C VAL A 191 -9.34 14.01 -5.99
N ASP A 192 -8.41 14.96 -6.04
CA ASP A 192 -8.51 16.07 -7.00
C ASP A 192 -7.91 15.73 -8.37
N ARG A 193 -8.20 16.57 -9.38
CA ARG A 193 -7.71 16.40 -10.76
C ARG A 193 -6.19 16.50 -10.91
N PHE A 194 -5.46 16.84 -9.85
CA PHE A 194 -4.00 16.90 -9.84
C PHE A 194 -3.38 15.63 -9.22
N GLY A 195 -4.21 14.68 -8.78
CA GLY A 195 -3.78 13.44 -8.14
C GLY A 195 -3.56 13.55 -6.63
N THR A 196 -3.96 14.64 -5.98
CA THR A 196 -3.83 14.74 -4.52
C THR A 196 -4.96 13.97 -3.85
N ILE A 197 -4.62 13.13 -2.86
CA ILE A 197 -5.57 12.35 -2.09
C ILE A 197 -5.83 13.04 -0.74
N TRP A 198 -7.11 13.15 -0.37
CA TRP A 198 -7.58 13.84 0.82
C TRP A 198 -8.40 12.90 1.69
N GLU A 199 -8.12 12.91 3.00
CA GLU A 199 -8.98 12.28 3.99
C GLU A 199 -10.34 13.01 4.03
N GLY A 200 -11.40 12.28 3.71
CA GLY A 200 -12.77 12.71 3.86
C GLY A 200 -13.26 12.41 5.27
N ARG A 201 -14.26 11.54 5.41
CA ARG A 201 -14.92 11.20 6.68
C ARG A 201 -13.92 10.70 7.72
N ASP A 202 -13.97 11.29 8.92
CA ASP A 202 -13.02 11.07 10.01
C ASP A 202 -12.77 9.58 10.30
N GLY A 203 -11.50 9.15 10.27
CA GLY A 203 -11.10 7.77 10.54
C GLY A 203 -11.17 6.81 9.35
N GLY A 204 -11.56 7.27 8.16
CA GLY A 204 -11.65 6.44 6.94
C GLY A 204 -10.32 5.83 6.48
N ILE A 205 -9.19 6.42 6.91
CA ILE A 205 -7.83 5.94 6.60
C ILE A 205 -7.59 4.52 7.16
N THR A 206 -7.91 4.28 8.42
CA THR A 206 -7.48 3.07 9.15
C THR A 206 -8.62 2.16 9.58
N ARG A 207 -9.88 2.59 9.40
CA ARG A 207 -11.07 1.86 9.89
C ARG A 207 -12.13 1.76 8.80
N ALA A 208 -13.05 0.79 8.95
CA ALA A 208 -14.20 0.62 8.08
C ALA A 208 -15.33 1.60 8.45
N VAL A 209 -15.07 2.90 8.34
CA VAL A 209 -16.02 3.96 8.65
C VAL A 209 -17.19 3.93 7.67
N VAL A 210 -18.41 3.88 8.20
CA VAL A 210 -19.64 3.94 7.40
C VAL A 210 -19.82 5.36 6.86
N GLY A 211 -19.82 5.47 5.54
CA GLY A 211 -20.04 6.74 4.82
C GLY A 211 -21.51 7.13 4.68
N ALA A 212 -21.74 8.19 3.91
CA ALA A 212 -23.06 8.65 3.46
C ALA A 212 -22.94 9.02 1.98
N GLN A 213 -22.67 8.01 1.14
CA GLN A 213 -22.21 8.16 -0.24
C GLN A 213 -22.93 7.23 -1.23
N THR A 214 -23.30 6.02 -0.81
CA THR A 214 -24.07 5.07 -1.63
C THR A 214 -25.20 4.49 -0.78
N GLU A 215 -26.39 5.09 -0.83
CA GLU A 215 -27.55 4.64 -0.04
C GLU A 215 -27.83 3.14 -0.24
N GLY A 216 -27.92 2.39 0.85
CA GLY A 216 -28.17 0.96 0.86
C GLY A 216 -26.89 0.12 0.84
N PHE A 217 -25.72 0.70 0.57
CA PHE A 217 -24.44 -0.01 0.59
C PHE A 217 -23.32 0.75 1.32
N ASN A 218 -23.64 1.77 2.12
CA ASN A 218 -22.62 2.48 2.91
C ASN A 218 -21.93 1.55 3.93
N THR A 219 -22.70 0.68 4.57
CA THR A 219 -22.14 -0.27 5.55
C THR A 219 -21.24 -1.30 4.88
N GLY A 220 -19.94 -1.26 5.17
CA GLY A 220 -18.94 -2.19 4.65
C GLY A 220 -18.36 -1.80 3.29
N SER A 221 -18.60 -0.59 2.80
CA SER A 221 -17.89 -0.02 1.65
C SER A 221 -17.03 1.18 2.05
N THR A 222 -16.03 1.50 1.23
CA THR A 222 -15.30 2.78 1.29
C THR A 222 -15.62 3.62 0.06
N GLY A 223 -16.07 4.86 0.23
CA GLY A 223 -16.39 5.77 -0.86
C GLY A 223 -15.21 6.69 -1.23
N VAL A 224 -14.86 6.73 -2.51
CA VAL A 224 -13.83 7.64 -3.05
C VAL A 224 -14.46 8.56 -4.09
N ALA A 225 -14.48 9.87 -3.83
CA ALA A 225 -15.01 10.85 -4.78
C ALA A 225 -13.89 11.61 -5.51
N VAL A 226 -13.92 11.58 -6.84
CA VAL A 226 -13.03 12.43 -7.65
C VAL A 226 -13.67 13.82 -7.79
N ILE A 227 -12.95 14.87 -7.40
CA ILE A 227 -13.46 16.23 -7.40
C ILE A 227 -13.61 16.73 -8.84
N GLY A 228 -14.85 16.92 -9.29
CA GLY A 228 -15.16 17.34 -10.64
C GLY A 228 -16.52 16.84 -11.14
N ASP A 229 -16.86 17.26 -12.35
CA ASP A 229 -18.02 16.81 -13.13
C ASP A 229 -17.49 16.02 -14.32
N PHE A 230 -17.74 14.72 -14.30
CA PHE A 230 -17.33 13.78 -15.34
C PHE A 230 -18.51 13.27 -16.16
N THR A 231 -19.66 13.94 -16.13
CA THR A 231 -20.85 13.53 -16.89
C THR A 231 -20.56 13.40 -18.38
N ASN A 232 -19.78 14.34 -18.94
CA ASN A 232 -19.46 14.41 -20.36
C ASN A 232 -17.96 14.53 -20.66
N THR A 233 -17.10 14.30 -19.67
CA THR A 233 -15.65 14.39 -19.84
C THR A 233 -14.95 13.36 -18.94
N PRO A 234 -13.87 12.70 -19.38
CA PRO A 234 -13.13 11.77 -18.54
C PRO A 234 -12.38 12.49 -17.41
N ALA A 235 -12.07 11.75 -16.35
CA ALA A 235 -11.14 12.22 -15.33
C ALA A 235 -9.70 12.22 -15.85
N SER A 236 -8.88 13.10 -15.29
CA SER A 236 -7.43 13.16 -15.54
C SER A 236 -6.73 11.86 -15.16
N ASN A 237 -5.66 11.50 -15.87
CA ASN A 237 -4.87 10.30 -15.60
C ASN A 237 -4.31 10.31 -14.17
N GLU A 238 -3.87 11.47 -13.68
CA GLU A 238 -3.31 11.64 -12.34
C GLU A 238 -4.33 11.26 -11.25
N ALA A 239 -5.58 11.67 -11.44
CA ALA A 239 -6.68 11.31 -10.53
C ALA A 239 -6.99 9.80 -10.60
N VAL A 240 -7.08 9.23 -11.80
CA VAL A 240 -7.32 7.79 -12.00
C VAL A 240 -6.25 6.94 -11.31
N GLN A 241 -4.97 7.27 -11.54
CA GLN A 241 -3.83 6.60 -10.91
C GLN A 241 -3.86 6.72 -9.39
N SER A 242 -4.23 7.90 -8.87
CA SER A 242 -4.31 8.12 -7.42
C SER A 242 -5.46 7.36 -6.77
N VAL A 243 -6.60 7.23 -7.45
CA VAL A 243 -7.70 6.35 -6.99
C VAL A 243 -7.24 4.89 -7.00
N GLY A 244 -6.55 4.46 -8.05
CA GLY A 244 -5.97 3.12 -8.14
C GLY A 244 -5.00 2.84 -6.97
N ALA A 245 -4.04 3.72 -6.75
CA ALA A 245 -3.08 3.60 -5.65
C ALA A 245 -3.74 3.60 -4.27
N LEU A 246 -4.74 4.46 -4.05
CA LEU A 246 -5.53 4.49 -2.83
C LEU A 246 -6.26 3.17 -2.59
N LEU A 247 -6.94 2.64 -3.59
CA LEU A 247 -7.76 1.44 -3.44
C LEU A 247 -6.93 0.15 -3.40
N GLY A 248 -5.82 0.09 -4.14
CA GLY A 248 -4.83 -0.98 -4.03
C GLY A 248 -4.15 -1.03 -2.68
N TRP A 249 -4.04 0.09 -1.96
CA TRP A 249 -3.59 0.13 -0.57
C TRP A 249 -4.70 -0.18 0.44
N ARG A 250 -5.88 0.46 0.30
CA ARG A 250 -6.93 0.42 1.32
C ARG A 250 -7.65 -0.93 1.37
N LEU A 251 -7.97 -1.54 0.22
CA LEU A 251 -8.77 -2.77 0.17
C LEU A 251 -8.05 -3.99 0.78
N PRO A 252 -6.75 -4.22 0.52
CA PRO A 252 -6.03 -5.33 1.14
C PRO A 252 -5.89 -5.25 2.67
N MET A 253 -6.00 -4.07 3.27
CA MET A 253 -6.01 -3.92 4.74
C MET A 253 -7.13 -4.73 5.40
N ASP A 254 -8.24 -4.92 4.69
CA ASP A 254 -9.39 -5.72 5.12
C ASP A 254 -9.49 -7.06 4.37
N GLY A 255 -8.42 -7.47 3.66
CA GLY A 255 -8.33 -8.74 2.94
C GLY A 255 -9.12 -8.77 1.62
N VAL A 256 -9.44 -7.61 1.03
CA VAL A 256 -10.16 -7.52 -0.24
C VAL A 256 -9.18 -7.39 -1.40
N ASP A 257 -9.29 -8.31 -2.36
CA ASP A 257 -8.61 -8.22 -3.66
C ASP A 257 -9.31 -7.17 -4.54
N PRO A 258 -8.61 -6.12 -5.02
CA PRO A 258 -9.21 -5.02 -5.78
C PRO A 258 -9.79 -5.42 -7.14
N VAL A 259 -9.39 -6.57 -7.71
CA VAL A 259 -9.93 -7.06 -8.99
C VAL A 259 -10.96 -8.18 -8.83
N ALA A 260 -11.20 -8.62 -7.60
CA ALA A 260 -12.19 -9.65 -7.32
C ALA A 260 -13.63 -9.13 -7.40
N LYS A 261 -14.59 -10.06 -7.37
CA LYS A 261 -16.00 -9.77 -7.11
C LYS A 261 -16.33 -9.97 -5.65
N THR A 262 -17.26 -9.19 -5.12
CA THR A 262 -17.77 -9.32 -3.75
C THR A 262 -19.29 -9.35 -3.73
N THR A 263 -19.87 -9.83 -2.64
CA THR A 263 -21.32 -9.82 -2.41
C THR A 263 -21.66 -8.90 -1.25
N MET A 264 -22.46 -7.88 -1.51
CA MET A 264 -23.00 -6.97 -0.51
C MET A 264 -24.47 -7.27 -0.24
N THR A 265 -24.93 -6.95 0.97
CA THR A 265 -26.36 -7.02 1.33
C THR A 265 -26.91 -5.60 1.39
N SER A 266 -27.93 -5.31 0.58
CA SER A 266 -28.54 -3.99 0.52
C SER A 266 -29.26 -3.66 1.84
N GLY A 267 -29.03 -2.45 2.36
CA GLY A 267 -29.82 -1.82 3.42
C GLY A 267 -31.18 -1.30 2.93
N GLY A 268 -31.42 -1.32 1.61
CA GLY A 268 -32.63 -0.85 0.96
C GLY A 268 -32.41 0.49 0.26
N ASN A 269 -32.65 0.51 -1.05
CA ASN A 269 -32.67 1.70 -1.90
C ASN A 269 -33.64 1.47 -3.09
N PRO A 270 -33.87 2.44 -3.99
CA PRO A 270 -34.81 2.29 -5.11
C PRO A 270 -34.47 1.15 -6.10
N SER A 271 -33.19 0.79 -6.28
CA SER A 271 -32.77 -0.33 -7.14
C SER A 271 -32.81 -1.69 -6.43
N TYR A 272 -32.50 -1.71 -5.13
CA TYR A 272 -32.28 -2.94 -4.38
C TYR A 272 -33.02 -2.89 -3.04
N PRO A 273 -34.08 -3.71 -2.85
CA PRO A 273 -34.78 -3.76 -1.58
C PRO A 273 -33.89 -4.27 -0.45
N ALA A 274 -34.21 -3.90 0.78
CA ALA A 274 -33.45 -4.29 1.96
C ALA A 274 -33.34 -5.82 2.09
N GLY A 275 -32.14 -6.31 2.44
CA GLY A 275 -31.82 -7.73 2.52
C GLY A 275 -31.43 -8.38 1.19
N ARG A 276 -31.55 -7.69 0.05
CA ARG A 276 -31.11 -8.23 -1.24
C ARG A 276 -29.60 -8.39 -1.27
N GLN A 277 -29.12 -9.59 -1.59
CA GLN A 277 -27.71 -9.82 -1.92
C GLN A 277 -27.44 -9.41 -3.37
N VAL A 278 -26.40 -8.62 -3.58
CA VAL A 278 -25.98 -8.09 -4.88
C VAL A 278 -24.48 -8.32 -5.04
N GLN A 279 -24.08 -8.80 -6.22
CA GLN A 279 -22.67 -9.00 -6.55
C GLN A 279 -22.13 -7.75 -7.25
N PHE A 280 -21.00 -7.27 -6.77
CA PHE A 280 -20.26 -6.15 -7.33
C PHE A 280 -18.83 -6.58 -7.68
N ASP A 281 -18.16 -5.77 -8.49
CA ASP A 281 -16.71 -5.78 -8.48
C ASP A 281 -16.22 -5.11 -7.19
N ALA A 282 -15.05 -5.51 -6.67
CA ALA A 282 -14.49 -4.95 -5.45
C ALA A 282 -14.23 -3.43 -5.57
N ILE A 283 -14.04 -2.94 -6.80
CA ILE A 283 -14.05 -1.53 -7.16
C ILE A 283 -15.16 -1.30 -8.18
N SER A 284 -16.26 -0.69 -7.72
CA SER A 284 -17.46 -0.42 -8.52
C SER A 284 -17.72 1.09 -8.61
N GLY A 285 -18.48 1.50 -9.63
CA GLY A 285 -18.95 2.89 -9.73
C GLY A 285 -20.25 3.06 -8.96
N HIS A 286 -20.57 4.29 -8.54
CA HIS A 286 -21.80 4.53 -7.78
C HIS A 286 -23.07 4.03 -8.51
N LYS A 287 -23.14 4.23 -9.84
CA LYS A 287 -24.23 3.71 -10.70
C LYS A 287 -24.44 2.19 -10.68
N ASP A 288 -23.49 1.41 -10.17
CA ASP A 288 -23.70 -0.02 -9.96
C ASP A 288 -24.62 -0.27 -8.75
N GLY A 289 -24.48 0.54 -7.69
CA GLY A 289 -25.19 0.38 -6.42
C GLY A 289 -26.51 1.15 -6.29
N TYR A 290 -26.72 2.18 -7.11
CA TYR A 290 -27.87 3.09 -7.04
C TYR A 290 -28.28 3.59 -8.44
N PRO A 291 -29.55 3.95 -8.71
CA PRO A 291 -29.96 4.52 -9.99
C PRO A 291 -29.47 5.97 -10.16
N THR A 292 -28.18 6.14 -10.40
CA THR A 292 -27.49 7.43 -10.58
C THR A 292 -26.73 7.50 -11.91
N THR A 293 -26.36 8.72 -12.34
CA THR A 293 -25.39 8.91 -13.43
C THR A 293 -23.94 8.95 -12.94
N CYS A 294 -23.71 9.14 -11.64
CA CYS A 294 -22.40 9.13 -11.01
C CYS A 294 -21.70 7.76 -11.19
N PRO A 295 -20.40 7.70 -11.56
CA PRO A 295 -19.45 8.81 -11.66
C PRO A 295 -19.30 9.42 -13.07
N GLY A 296 -20.28 9.29 -13.96
CA GLY A 296 -20.19 9.75 -15.36
C GLY A 296 -19.20 8.92 -16.18
N MET A 297 -18.48 9.56 -17.11
CA MET A 297 -17.44 8.94 -17.96
C MET A 297 -16.25 8.36 -17.17
N LEU A 298 -16.05 8.75 -15.90
CA LEU A 298 -15.09 8.07 -15.01
C LEU A 298 -15.44 6.58 -14.83
N TYR A 299 -16.71 6.20 -15.01
CA TYR A 299 -17.14 4.81 -14.97
C TYR A 299 -16.42 3.95 -16.02
N ASP A 300 -16.20 4.50 -17.22
CA ASP A 300 -15.51 3.79 -18.30
C ASP A 300 -14.01 3.67 -18.03
N GLN A 301 -13.47 4.43 -17.07
CA GLN A 301 -12.08 4.38 -16.62
C GLN A 301 -11.86 3.43 -15.43
N LEU A 302 -12.92 2.80 -14.87
CA LEU A 302 -12.79 1.89 -13.72
C LEU A 302 -11.94 0.66 -14.02
N GLY A 303 -11.83 0.25 -15.29
CA GLY A 303 -10.88 -0.78 -15.72
C GLY A 303 -9.42 -0.40 -15.44
N HIS A 304 -9.05 0.86 -15.71
CA HIS A 304 -7.71 1.38 -15.40
C HIS A 304 -7.51 1.53 -13.89
N VAL A 305 -8.51 2.02 -13.15
CA VAL A 305 -8.44 2.08 -11.68
C VAL A 305 -8.17 0.70 -11.07
N ARG A 306 -8.83 -0.34 -11.58
CA ARG A 306 -8.60 -1.72 -11.12
C ARG A 306 -7.21 -2.23 -11.47
N GLN A 307 -6.71 -1.94 -12.68
CA GLN A 307 -5.35 -2.30 -13.09
C GLN A 307 -4.30 -1.61 -12.20
N ASP A 308 -4.46 -0.30 -11.95
CA ASP A 308 -3.57 0.45 -11.06
C ASP A 308 -3.67 -0.06 -9.62
N ALA A 309 -4.89 -0.38 -9.15
CA ALA A 309 -5.10 -0.96 -7.83
C ALA A 309 -4.51 -2.37 -7.70
N GLU A 310 -4.59 -3.21 -8.74
CA GLU A 310 -3.95 -4.52 -8.81
C GLU A 310 -2.42 -4.40 -8.76
N ALA A 311 -1.86 -3.46 -9.52
CA ALA A 311 -0.42 -3.17 -9.51
C ALA A 311 0.06 -2.75 -8.12
N VAL A 312 -0.74 -1.97 -7.38
CA VAL A 312 -0.43 -1.59 -5.99
C VAL A 312 -0.70 -2.73 -4.99
N ALA A 313 -1.76 -3.52 -5.19
CA ALA A 313 -2.05 -4.70 -4.38
C ALA A 313 -1.04 -5.85 -4.61
N GLY A 314 -0.26 -5.79 -5.70
CA GLY A 314 0.88 -6.64 -6.05
C GLY A 314 2.07 -6.59 -5.09
N ILE A 315 2.00 -5.79 -4.01
CA ILE A 315 2.78 -5.97 -2.78
C ILE A 315 2.34 -7.31 -2.13
N ALA A 316 2.88 -8.41 -2.65
CA ALA A 316 2.38 -9.77 -2.46
C ALA A 316 2.21 -10.16 -0.97
N THR A 317 1.09 -10.83 -0.67
CA THR A 317 1.01 -11.81 0.42
C THR A 317 1.35 -13.18 -0.20
N PRO A 318 2.62 -13.63 -0.16
CA PRO A 318 3.03 -14.79 -0.95
C PRO A 318 2.30 -16.06 -0.53
N TYR A 319 1.80 -16.12 0.71
CA TYR A 319 1.09 -17.28 1.24
C TYR A 319 -0.29 -16.85 1.78
N PRO A 320 -1.33 -16.77 0.91
CA PRO A 320 -2.68 -16.43 1.36
C PRO A 320 -3.16 -17.37 2.47
N GLY A 321 -3.69 -16.81 3.55
CA GLY A 321 -4.14 -17.56 4.73
C GLY A 321 -3.04 -17.96 5.72
N PHE A 322 -1.77 -17.66 5.43
CA PHE A 322 -0.67 -17.82 6.38
C PHE A 322 -0.26 -16.46 6.98
N ALA A 323 -0.35 -16.36 8.30
CA ALA A 323 -0.06 -15.13 9.05
C ALA A 323 1.36 -15.10 9.67
N GLY A 324 2.23 -16.04 9.30
CA GLY A 324 3.61 -16.09 9.77
C GLY A 324 4.58 -15.35 8.84
N GLY A 325 5.84 -15.27 9.28
CA GLY A 325 6.89 -14.60 8.51
C GLY A 325 7.29 -15.32 7.23
N LEU A 326 8.09 -14.65 6.41
CA LEU A 326 8.68 -15.24 5.20
C LEU A 326 10.17 -14.95 5.13
N TYR A 327 10.90 -15.83 4.47
CA TYR A 327 12.24 -15.56 3.95
C TYR A 327 12.13 -15.09 2.51
N ILE A 328 12.99 -14.16 2.13
CA ILE A 328 13.04 -13.56 0.81
C ILE A 328 14.44 -13.69 0.26
N GLY A 329 14.54 -13.91 -1.05
CA GLY A 329 15.76 -13.91 -1.84
C GLY A 329 15.46 -13.36 -3.23
N THR A 330 16.49 -13.22 -4.03
CA THR A 330 16.40 -12.68 -5.40
C THR A 330 17.34 -13.45 -6.30
N GLY A 331 17.04 -13.49 -7.60
CA GLY A 331 17.89 -14.09 -8.62
C GLY A 331 17.26 -13.97 -10.00
N ASN A 332 18.03 -14.14 -11.06
CA ASN A 332 17.50 -14.25 -12.42
C ASN A 332 17.13 -15.71 -12.73
N PHE A 333 15.89 -16.10 -12.44
CA PHE A 333 15.48 -17.51 -12.52
C PHE A 333 15.08 -17.97 -13.93
N GLY A 334 15.01 -17.08 -14.93
CA GLY A 334 14.66 -17.49 -16.29
C GLY A 334 14.12 -16.41 -17.22
N GLY A 335 14.39 -15.12 -16.94
CA GLY A 335 13.78 -13.99 -17.66
C GLY A 335 14.75 -12.88 -18.09
N GLY A 336 16.05 -13.01 -17.79
CA GLY A 336 17.04 -11.97 -18.04
C GLY A 336 16.89 -10.74 -17.14
N GLN A 337 16.11 -10.84 -16.06
CA GLN A 337 15.84 -9.82 -15.05
C GLN A 337 15.90 -10.46 -13.66
N THR A 338 16.12 -9.68 -12.61
CA THR A 338 16.12 -10.22 -11.24
C THR A 338 14.70 -10.36 -10.70
N ASP A 339 14.32 -11.60 -10.48
CA ASP A 339 13.06 -12.04 -9.90
C ASP A 339 13.13 -12.14 -8.36
N ILE A 340 11.98 -12.29 -7.72
CA ILE A 340 11.84 -12.49 -6.28
C ILE A 340 11.57 -13.96 -5.99
N VAL A 341 12.22 -14.53 -4.97
CA VAL A 341 11.89 -15.85 -4.42
C VAL A 341 11.56 -15.75 -2.94
N THR A 342 10.58 -16.53 -2.52
CA THR A 342 10.05 -16.51 -1.16
C THR A 342 9.96 -17.91 -0.59
N GLY A 343 10.20 -18.04 0.71
CA GLY A 343 10.01 -19.25 1.49
C GLY A 343 9.18 -18.95 2.73
N ALA A 344 8.17 -19.76 3.02
CA ALA A 344 7.37 -19.56 4.23
C ALA A 344 8.22 -19.83 5.48
N GLU A 345 8.02 -19.10 6.57
CA GLU A 345 8.63 -19.43 7.85
C GLU A 345 7.96 -20.66 8.51
N SER A 346 8.47 -21.08 9.66
CA SER A 346 7.88 -22.11 10.51
C SER A 346 6.37 -21.90 10.67
N GLY A 347 5.60 -22.96 10.40
CA GLY A 347 4.15 -22.98 10.36
C GLY A 347 3.54 -22.91 8.96
N GLY A 348 4.26 -22.37 7.97
CA GLY A 348 3.75 -22.16 6.60
C GLY A 348 4.02 -23.32 5.63
N GLY A 349 4.68 -24.39 6.08
CA GLY A 349 5.04 -25.52 5.24
C GLY A 349 6.31 -25.27 4.40
N PRO A 350 6.71 -26.23 3.55
CA PRO A 350 7.95 -26.14 2.79
C PRO A 350 7.76 -25.43 1.45
N HIS A 351 6.86 -24.43 1.42
CA HIS A 351 6.38 -23.82 0.19
C HIS A 351 7.34 -22.73 -0.28
N VAL A 352 7.79 -22.85 -1.52
CA VAL A 352 8.56 -21.83 -2.24
C VAL A 352 7.69 -21.23 -3.33
N ARG A 353 7.74 -19.91 -3.49
CA ARG A 353 7.10 -19.19 -4.59
C ARG A 353 8.04 -18.16 -5.17
N THR A 354 8.00 -18.01 -6.50
CA THR A 354 8.75 -17.00 -7.24
C THR A 354 7.79 -15.99 -7.88
N PHE A 355 8.29 -14.78 -8.05
CA PHE A 355 7.55 -13.66 -8.61
C PHE A 355 8.47 -12.90 -9.57
N ASN A 356 7.88 -12.34 -10.62
CA ASN A 356 8.54 -11.36 -11.49
C ASN A 356 8.93 -10.12 -10.66
N PRO A 357 9.79 -9.24 -11.19
CA PRO A 357 10.13 -7.97 -10.53
C PRO A 357 8.90 -7.16 -10.12
N ASP A 358 7.86 -7.16 -10.97
CA ASP A 358 6.57 -6.48 -10.76
C ASP A 358 5.64 -7.15 -9.71
N GLY A 359 6.13 -8.17 -9.00
CA GLY A 359 5.37 -8.90 -7.99
C GLY A 359 4.37 -9.91 -8.55
N SER A 360 4.23 -10.03 -9.88
CA SER A 360 3.34 -11.05 -10.47
C SER A 360 3.91 -12.47 -10.28
N PRO A 361 3.07 -13.48 -9.97
CA PRO A 361 3.54 -14.83 -9.66
C PRO A 361 4.12 -15.55 -10.88
N ARG A 362 5.22 -16.29 -10.68
CA ARG A 362 5.88 -17.10 -11.72
C ARG A 362 5.74 -18.60 -11.46
N SER A 363 6.34 -19.10 -10.39
CA SER A 363 6.35 -20.53 -10.05
C SER A 363 6.08 -20.78 -8.57
N SER A 364 5.68 -22.01 -8.25
CA SER A 364 5.27 -22.42 -6.91
C SER A 364 5.44 -23.93 -6.73
N PHE A 365 6.21 -24.34 -5.72
CA PHE A 365 6.47 -25.76 -5.44
C PHE A 365 6.85 -26.01 -3.97
N PHE A 366 6.82 -27.28 -3.54
CA PHE A 366 7.31 -27.69 -2.22
C PHE A 366 8.77 -28.16 -2.30
N ALA A 367 9.68 -27.48 -1.61
CA ALA A 367 11.11 -27.83 -1.61
C ALA A 367 11.40 -29.12 -0.81
N TYR A 368 10.56 -29.43 0.16
CA TYR A 368 10.67 -30.57 1.07
C TYR A 368 9.32 -31.31 1.17
N PRO A 369 9.25 -32.51 1.79
CA PRO A 369 8.01 -33.26 1.89
C PRO A 369 6.88 -32.39 2.46
N ALA A 370 5.70 -32.41 1.83
CA ALA A 370 4.61 -31.45 2.11
C ALA A 370 4.17 -31.39 3.59
N GLY A 371 4.38 -32.45 4.38
CA GLY A 371 4.11 -32.47 5.82
C GLY A 371 5.14 -31.74 6.68
N PHE A 372 6.25 -31.25 6.12
CA PHE A 372 7.28 -30.51 6.84
C PHE A 372 6.85 -29.06 7.08
N THR A 373 6.69 -28.67 8.35
CA THR A 373 6.19 -27.34 8.72
C THR A 373 7.26 -26.38 9.22
N GLY A 374 8.54 -26.74 9.16
CA GLY A 374 9.63 -25.89 9.65
C GLY A 374 9.89 -24.62 8.83
N GLY A 375 9.30 -24.53 7.63
CA GLY A 375 9.53 -23.43 6.70
C GLY A 375 10.76 -23.63 5.82
N VAL A 376 11.03 -22.65 4.96
CA VAL A 376 12.11 -22.65 3.98
C VAL A 376 12.86 -21.32 4.01
N ARG A 377 14.19 -21.37 4.11
CA ARG A 377 15.05 -20.22 3.82
C ARG A 377 15.48 -20.29 2.36
N VAL A 378 15.53 -19.16 1.67
CA VAL A 378 15.75 -19.10 0.22
C VAL A 378 16.89 -18.14 -0.13
N ALA A 379 17.60 -18.45 -1.21
CA ALA A 379 18.59 -17.61 -1.89
C ALA A 379 18.54 -17.91 -3.40
N GLY A 380 19.04 -17.00 -4.23
CA GLY A 380 19.26 -17.21 -5.66
C GLY A 380 20.73 -17.07 -6.00
N GLY A 381 21.25 -17.89 -6.92
CA GLY A 381 22.59 -17.75 -7.45
C GLY A 381 22.88 -18.76 -8.57
N ASN A 382 23.81 -18.43 -9.45
CA ASN A 382 24.20 -19.23 -10.61
C ASN A 382 25.24 -20.27 -10.19
N VAL A 383 24.78 -21.29 -9.47
CA VAL A 383 25.63 -22.29 -8.81
C VAL A 383 26.04 -23.42 -9.75
N ASP A 384 25.37 -23.56 -10.90
CA ASP A 384 25.76 -24.49 -11.96
C ASP A 384 26.61 -23.85 -13.08
N ALA A 385 26.77 -22.52 -13.05
CA ALA A 385 27.49 -21.72 -14.03
C ALA A 385 26.92 -21.77 -15.46
N LEU A 386 25.62 -22.06 -15.63
CA LEU A 386 24.93 -22.10 -16.92
C LEU A 386 24.18 -20.81 -17.25
N GLY A 387 24.16 -19.84 -16.34
CA GLY A 387 23.83 -18.45 -16.61
C GLY A 387 22.49 -17.97 -16.07
N ASN A 388 21.54 -18.87 -15.83
CA ASN A 388 20.39 -18.57 -14.97
C ASN A 388 20.77 -18.85 -13.52
N ASP A 389 20.10 -18.19 -12.59
CA ASP A 389 20.25 -18.50 -11.18
C ASP A 389 19.38 -19.70 -10.81
N GLU A 390 19.88 -20.54 -9.91
CA GLU A 390 19.09 -21.58 -9.26
C GLU A 390 18.45 -21.04 -7.98
N ILE A 391 17.30 -21.62 -7.62
CA ILE A 391 16.66 -21.40 -6.33
C ILE A 391 17.30 -22.31 -5.29
N ILE A 392 18.04 -21.72 -4.36
CA ILE A 392 18.70 -22.44 -3.27
C ILE A 392 17.82 -22.38 -2.03
N THR A 393 17.60 -23.52 -1.41
CA THR A 393 16.72 -23.65 -0.24
C THR A 393 17.45 -24.31 0.91
N GLY A 394 17.19 -23.81 2.11
CA GLY A 394 17.61 -24.39 3.38
C GLY A 394 16.41 -24.76 4.25
N ALA A 395 16.39 -25.97 4.77
CA ALA A 395 15.28 -26.43 5.60
C ALA A 395 15.21 -25.64 6.90
N GLY A 396 13.97 -25.32 7.31
CA GLY A 396 13.59 -24.74 8.58
C GLY A 396 13.99 -25.53 9.83
N PRO A 397 13.75 -24.99 11.06
CA PRO A 397 13.88 -25.77 12.29
C PRO A 397 12.97 -27.00 12.26
N SER A 398 13.29 -28.04 13.04
CA SER A 398 12.69 -29.39 13.01
C SER A 398 12.93 -30.19 11.73
N GLY A 399 13.49 -29.58 10.69
CA GLY A 399 14.04 -30.26 9.53
C GLY A 399 15.51 -30.60 9.73
N GLY A 400 16.01 -31.64 9.07
CA GLY A 400 17.47 -31.82 8.95
C GLY A 400 18.08 -30.65 8.15
N PRO A 401 19.40 -30.39 8.25
CA PRO A 401 20.09 -29.28 7.58
C PRO A 401 20.30 -29.55 6.09
N ASN A 402 19.23 -29.99 5.42
CA ASN A 402 19.22 -30.33 4.00
C ASN A 402 19.13 -29.03 3.19
N VAL A 403 20.13 -28.86 2.33
CA VAL A 403 20.20 -27.79 1.35
C VAL A 403 19.89 -28.38 -0.01
N LYS A 404 19.04 -27.70 -0.78
CA LYS A 404 18.69 -28.10 -2.14
C LYS A 404 18.79 -26.92 -3.09
N ALA A 405 19.25 -27.18 -4.31
CA ALA A 405 19.16 -26.26 -5.43
C ALA A 405 18.08 -26.74 -6.39
N PHE A 406 17.33 -25.81 -6.95
CA PHE A 406 16.24 -26.07 -7.89
C PHE A 406 16.35 -25.17 -9.11
N THR A 407 15.93 -25.69 -10.25
CA THR A 407 15.53 -24.87 -11.39
C THR A 407 14.26 -24.08 -11.07
N GLU A 408 13.91 -23.10 -11.90
CA GLU A 408 12.72 -22.26 -11.71
C GLU A 408 11.41 -23.06 -11.62
N ASP A 409 11.28 -24.13 -12.39
CA ASP A 409 10.11 -25.03 -12.42
C ASP A 409 10.07 -26.00 -11.22
N GLY A 410 11.05 -25.92 -10.31
CA GLY A 410 11.10 -26.73 -9.10
C GLY A 410 11.72 -28.11 -9.30
N ALA A 411 12.43 -28.35 -10.41
CA ALA A 411 13.20 -29.58 -10.57
C ALA A 411 14.46 -29.52 -9.71
N VAL A 412 14.79 -30.63 -9.02
CA VAL A 412 15.94 -30.69 -8.12
C VAL A 412 17.24 -30.79 -8.93
N VAL A 413 18.12 -29.82 -8.74
CA VAL A 413 19.49 -29.81 -9.29
C VAL A 413 20.46 -30.48 -8.32
N SER A 414 20.34 -30.20 -7.02
CA SER A 414 21.20 -30.76 -5.98
C SER A 414 20.47 -30.94 -4.65
N SER A 415 20.93 -31.88 -3.83
CA SER A 415 20.47 -32.08 -2.45
C SER A 415 21.56 -32.70 -1.59
N PHE A 416 21.89 -32.05 -0.48
CA PHE A 416 22.89 -32.55 0.48
C PHE A 416 22.62 -32.03 1.90
N TYR A 417 23.21 -32.66 2.91
CA TYR A 417 23.16 -32.19 4.29
C TYR A 417 24.40 -31.34 4.63
N ALA A 418 24.22 -30.06 4.96
CA ALA A 418 25.33 -29.15 5.28
C ALA A 418 25.92 -29.40 6.70
N TYR A 419 25.11 -29.93 7.60
CA TYR A 419 25.49 -30.24 8.98
C TYR A 419 25.12 -31.71 9.29
N PRO A 420 25.54 -32.29 10.43
CA PRO A 420 25.17 -33.65 10.79
C PRO A 420 23.65 -33.86 10.66
N ALA A 421 23.21 -34.95 10.02
CA ALA A 421 21.80 -35.16 9.69
C ALA A 421 20.86 -35.16 10.92
N ALA A 422 21.40 -35.46 12.11
CA ALA A 422 20.66 -35.41 13.38
C ALA A 422 20.44 -33.99 13.93
N PHE A 423 21.13 -32.98 13.39
CA PHE A 423 20.92 -31.58 13.75
C PHE A 423 19.56 -31.12 13.20
N THR A 424 18.75 -30.45 14.01
CA THR A 424 17.38 -30.05 13.61
C THR A 424 17.13 -28.54 13.77
N GLY A 425 18.18 -27.74 13.96
CA GLY A 425 18.09 -26.28 13.97
C GLY A 425 17.78 -25.67 12.59
N GLY A 426 17.87 -26.48 11.55
CA GLY A 426 17.79 -26.06 10.15
C GLY A 426 19.04 -25.28 9.71
N VAL A 427 18.98 -24.69 8.51
CA VAL A 427 20.13 -24.08 7.85
C VAL A 427 19.75 -22.79 7.12
N TYR A 428 20.49 -21.71 7.33
CA TYR A 428 20.43 -20.49 6.54
C TYR A 428 21.32 -20.65 5.29
N VAL A 429 20.89 -20.07 4.17
CA VAL A 429 21.56 -20.19 2.87
C VAL A 429 21.80 -18.81 2.26
N ALA A 430 22.92 -18.68 1.56
CA ALA A 430 23.28 -17.58 0.66
C ALA A 430 24.13 -18.15 -0.48
N SER A 431 24.37 -17.36 -1.52
CA SER A 431 25.19 -17.76 -2.67
C SER A 431 26.00 -16.60 -3.20
N GLY A 432 27.11 -16.95 -3.83
CA GLY A 432 27.96 -16.04 -4.60
C GLY A 432 29.33 -16.65 -4.83
N ASN A 433 30.00 -16.17 -5.86
CA ASN A 433 31.36 -16.57 -6.25
C ASN A 433 32.43 -16.01 -5.29
N VAL A 434 32.52 -16.56 -4.08
CA VAL A 434 33.38 -16.05 -3.01
C VAL A 434 34.84 -16.47 -3.16
N ASP A 435 35.14 -17.54 -3.91
CA ASP A 435 36.52 -17.96 -4.17
C ASP A 435 37.12 -17.35 -5.46
N GLY A 436 36.26 -16.83 -6.34
CA GLY A 436 36.61 -16.20 -7.62
C GLY A 436 36.86 -17.21 -8.75
N ILE A 437 36.34 -18.43 -8.62
CA ILE A 437 36.36 -19.48 -9.66
C ILE A 437 35.03 -19.41 -10.46
N LEU A 438 34.81 -20.29 -11.43
CA LEU A 438 33.60 -20.30 -12.24
C LEU A 438 32.40 -20.82 -11.43
N GLY A 439 31.33 -20.02 -11.36
CA GLY A 439 30.07 -20.33 -10.69
C GLY A 439 29.96 -19.69 -9.31
N ASP A 440 28.76 -19.71 -8.74
CA ASP A 440 28.54 -19.31 -7.35
C ASP A 440 28.72 -20.51 -6.40
N GLU A 441 29.28 -20.26 -5.22
CA GLU A 441 29.29 -21.23 -4.13
C GLU A 441 27.99 -21.13 -3.31
N ILE A 442 27.66 -22.22 -2.61
CA ILE A 442 26.58 -22.22 -1.62
C ILE A 442 27.19 -21.97 -0.24
N ILE A 443 26.77 -20.88 0.41
CA ILE A 443 27.20 -20.51 1.76
C ILE A 443 26.08 -20.89 2.74
N THR A 444 26.44 -21.60 3.80
CA THR A 444 25.48 -22.08 4.79
C THR A 444 25.84 -21.63 6.20
N GLY A 445 24.84 -21.22 6.96
CA GLY A 445 24.95 -20.95 8.39
C GLY A 445 24.06 -21.89 9.21
N ALA A 446 24.59 -22.45 10.30
CA ALA A 446 23.81 -23.31 11.17
C ALA A 446 22.68 -22.51 11.88
N GLY A 447 21.47 -23.07 11.93
CA GLY A 447 20.33 -22.48 12.61
C GLY A 447 20.39 -22.55 14.14
N PRO A 448 19.31 -22.13 14.84
CA PRO A 448 19.23 -22.16 16.30
C PRO A 448 19.53 -23.53 16.88
N THR A 449 20.10 -23.56 18.10
CA THR A 449 20.68 -24.75 18.78
C THR A 449 21.99 -25.25 18.18
N GLY A 450 22.37 -24.77 16.99
CA GLY A 450 23.70 -24.96 16.42
C GLY A 450 24.66 -23.87 16.85
N GLY A 451 25.96 -24.18 16.82
CA GLY A 451 27.01 -23.15 16.96
C GLY A 451 27.03 -22.20 15.75
N PRO A 452 27.78 -21.09 15.82
CA PRO A 452 27.89 -20.10 14.73
C PRO A 452 28.80 -20.60 13.59
N ASN A 453 28.63 -21.85 13.17
CA ASN A 453 29.42 -22.48 12.13
C ASN A 453 28.92 -22.00 10.77
N VAL A 454 29.86 -21.55 9.94
CA VAL A 454 29.66 -21.17 8.55
C VAL A 454 30.43 -22.14 7.68
N LYS A 455 29.84 -22.56 6.58
CA LYS A 455 30.46 -23.48 5.61
C LYS A 455 30.19 -23.05 4.19
N VAL A 456 31.18 -23.26 3.33
CA VAL A 456 31.14 -22.97 1.90
C VAL A 456 31.18 -24.28 1.13
N TRP A 457 30.32 -24.42 0.13
CA TRP A 457 30.10 -25.67 -0.59
C TRP A 457 30.07 -25.45 -2.09
N THR A 458 30.50 -26.47 -2.83
CA THR A 458 30.15 -26.59 -4.25
C THR A 458 28.68 -26.99 -4.41
N LEU A 459 28.12 -26.81 -5.61
CA LEU A 459 26.79 -27.33 -5.96
C LEU A 459 26.63 -28.83 -5.64
N GLY A 460 27.68 -29.64 -5.85
CA GLY A 460 27.68 -31.07 -5.57
C GLY A 460 27.72 -31.45 -4.08
N GLY A 461 27.79 -30.48 -3.17
CA GLY A 461 27.88 -30.73 -1.72
C GLY A 461 29.29 -31.07 -1.24
N THR A 462 30.33 -30.77 -2.01
CA THR A 462 31.72 -30.87 -1.57
C THR A 462 32.06 -29.65 -0.71
N LEU A 463 32.60 -29.88 0.49
CA LEU A 463 33.00 -28.82 1.41
C LEU A 463 34.27 -28.13 0.91
N ILE A 464 34.21 -26.81 0.78
CA ILE A 464 35.35 -25.94 0.43
C ILE A 464 36.01 -25.42 1.71
N SER A 465 35.23 -24.85 2.63
CA SER A 465 35.73 -24.30 3.89
C SER A 465 34.70 -24.38 5.02
N SER A 466 35.18 -24.29 6.27
CA SER A 466 34.34 -24.27 7.48
C SER A 466 35.02 -23.49 8.59
N PHE A 467 34.29 -22.59 9.25
CA PHE A 467 34.80 -21.78 10.35
C PHE A 467 33.70 -21.35 11.33
N MET A 468 34.08 -20.95 12.55
CA MET A 468 33.17 -20.40 13.55
C MET A 468 33.17 -18.87 13.46
N ALA A 469 32.03 -18.27 13.11
CA ALA A 469 31.92 -16.82 12.95
C ALA A 469 31.93 -16.07 14.30
N TYR A 470 31.46 -16.71 15.37
CA TYR A 470 31.37 -16.16 16.74
C TYR A 470 31.90 -17.18 17.77
N ASP A 471 31.75 -16.87 19.07
CA ASP A 471 32.14 -17.79 20.15
C ASP A 471 31.50 -19.18 19.94
N PRO A 472 32.26 -20.28 19.89
CA PRO A 472 31.71 -21.62 19.68
C PRO A 472 30.68 -22.07 20.73
N ARG A 473 30.63 -21.42 21.89
CA ARG A 473 29.63 -21.67 22.95
C ARG A 473 28.29 -20.99 22.68
N PHE A 474 28.23 -20.01 21.78
CA PHE A 474 26.98 -19.38 21.37
C PHE A 474 26.17 -20.35 20.50
N THR A 475 24.91 -20.59 20.86
CA THR A 475 24.06 -21.58 20.17
C THR A 475 22.83 -20.96 19.50
N GLY A 476 22.83 -19.64 19.29
CA GLY A 476 21.73 -18.95 18.59
C GLY A 476 21.77 -19.13 17.07
N GLY A 477 22.80 -19.79 16.54
CA GLY A 477 23.04 -19.94 15.11
C GLY A 477 23.62 -18.68 14.45
N VAL A 478 23.83 -18.77 13.14
CA VAL A 478 24.40 -17.69 12.32
C VAL A 478 23.64 -17.54 11.01
N ARG A 479 23.28 -16.30 10.67
CA ARG A 479 22.71 -15.92 9.38
C ARG A 479 23.85 -15.43 8.48
N VAL A 480 23.72 -15.72 7.19
CA VAL A 480 24.77 -15.49 6.18
C VAL A 480 24.21 -14.67 5.02
N ALA A 481 25.06 -13.82 4.46
CA ALA A 481 24.85 -13.08 3.21
C ALA A 481 26.19 -13.00 2.47
N VAL A 482 26.14 -12.64 1.20
CA VAL A 482 27.32 -12.49 0.35
C VAL A 482 27.26 -11.13 -0.34
N ALA A 483 28.37 -10.38 -0.32
CA ALA A 483 28.49 -9.07 -0.99
C ALA A 483 29.96 -8.68 -1.17
N ASP A 484 30.27 -7.99 -2.26
CA ASP A 484 31.60 -7.44 -2.56
C ASP A 484 31.78 -6.10 -1.84
N VAL A 485 32.08 -6.16 -0.54
CA VAL A 485 32.05 -4.98 0.34
C VAL A 485 33.36 -4.21 0.35
N ASP A 486 34.43 -4.77 -0.20
CA ASP A 486 35.70 -4.08 -0.41
C ASP A 486 35.95 -3.65 -1.87
N GLY A 487 35.13 -4.11 -2.81
CA GLY A 487 35.13 -3.68 -4.21
C GLY A 487 36.23 -4.31 -5.05
N ASP A 488 36.78 -5.44 -4.64
CA ASP A 488 37.83 -6.16 -5.38
C ASP A 488 37.27 -7.09 -6.47
N GLY A 489 35.95 -7.23 -6.56
CA GLY A 489 35.25 -8.09 -7.51
C GLY A 489 35.06 -9.53 -7.04
N LYS A 490 35.51 -9.88 -5.83
CA LYS A 490 35.24 -11.16 -5.16
C LYS A 490 34.41 -10.89 -3.91
N PRO A 491 33.15 -11.36 -3.85
CA PRO A 491 32.33 -11.08 -2.71
C PRO A 491 32.80 -11.76 -1.40
N GLU A 492 32.62 -11.04 -0.29
CA GLU A 492 32.84 -11.52 1.06
C GLU A 492 31.61 -12.25 1.63
N ILE A 493 31.87 -13.06 2.67
CA ILE A 493 30.82 -13.64 3.52
C ILE A 493 30.51 -12.68 4.66
N VAL A 494 29.30 -12.16 4.69
CA VAL A 494 28.77 -11.32 5.77
C VAL A 494 27.93 -12.17 6.71
N THR A 495 28.19 -12.09 8.01
CA THR A 495 27.51 -12.88 9.02
C THR A 495 26.82 -12.02 10.06
N ALA A 496 25.67 -12.49 10.54
CA ALA A 496 24.94 -11.89 11.65
C ALA A 496 24.50 -12.96 12.64
N PRO A 497 24.60 -12.72 13.96
CA PRO A 497 24.20 -13.71 14.95
C PRO A 497 22.66 -13.81 15.07
N GLY A 498 22.20 -15.01 15.41
CA GLY A 498 20.83 -15.24 15.85
C GLY A 498 20.51 -14.62 17.22
N PRO A 499 19.29 -14.85 17.75
CA PRO A 499 18.91 -14.39 19.08
C PRO A 499 19.92 -14.80 20.16
N GLY A 500 20.25 -13.89 21.06
CA GLY A 500 21.21 -14.04 22.16
C GLY A 500 22.66 -13.69 21.81
N GLY A 501 23.00 -13.43 20.54
CA GLY A 501 24.39 -13.17 20.11
C GLY A 501 24.80 -11.70 19.98
N GLY A 502 23.90 -10.76 20.30
CA GLY A 502 24.14 -9.32 20.15
C GLY A 502 23.96 -8.82 18.70
N PRO A 503 24.28 -7.54 18.41
CA PRO A 503 24.12 -6.95 17.08
C PRO A 503 25.42 -6.92 16.25
N ASN A 504 26.42 -7.72 16.62
CA ASN A 504 27.75 -7.66 16.01
C ASN A 504 27.75 -8.34 14.63
N ILE A 505 27.94 -7.56 13.57
CA ILE A 505 28.11 -8.04 12.20
C ILE A 505 29.60 -8.31 11.96
N ARG A 506 29.91 -9.37 11.23
CA ARG A 506 31.29 -9.74 10.87
C ARG A 506 31.40 -10.13 9.41
N VAL A 507 32.47 -9.64 8.78
CA VAL A 507 32.78 -9.87 7.36
C VAL A 507 34.01 -10.77 7.27
N PHE A 508 33.92 -11.82 6.45
CA PHE A 508 34.96 -12.83 6.28
C PHE A 508 35.26 -13.07 4.81
N ARG A 509 36.50 -13.49 4.51
CA ARG A 509 36.78 -14.20 3.27
C ARG A 509 36.23 -15.62 3.31
N TRP A 510 36.13 -16.24 2.14
CA TRP A 510 35.67 -17.64 2.01
C TRP A 510 36.47 -18.63 2.86
N ASP A 511 37.74 -18.35 3.16
CA ASP A 511 38.61 -19.20 3.99
C ASP A 511 38.43 -19.02 5.51
N GLY A 512 37.55 -18.10 5.93
CA GLY A 512 37.28 -17.79 7.33
C GLY A 512 38.15 -16.68 7.92
N THR A 513 38.99 -16.02 7.12
CA THR A 513 39.75 -14.84 7.55
C THR A 513 38.80 -13.68 7.83
N LEU A 514 38.80 -13.17 9.08
CA LEU A 514 38.01 -12.00 9.47
C LEU A 514 38.60 -10.72 8.89
N LEU A 515 37.75 -9.91 8.23
CA LEU A 515 38.13 -8.63 7.63
C LEU A 515 37.69 -7.45 8.48
N SER A 516 36.43 -7.46 8.93
CA SER A 516 35.87 -6.38 9.72
C SER A 516 34.78 -6.86 10.66
N SER A 517 34.51 -6.07 11.70
CA SER A 517 33.41 -6.32 12.63
C SER A 517 32.88 -5.01 13.21
N PHE A 518 31.57 -4.88 13.34
CA PHE A 518 30.91 -3.69 13.89
C PHE A 518 29.55 -4.04 14.50
N ASN A 519 29.01 -3.18 15.34
CA ASN A 519 27.65 -3.34 15.87
C ASN A 519 26.66 -2.58 14.99
N ALA A 520 25.66 -3.27 14.44
CA ALA A 520 24.63 -2.63 13.61
C ALA A 520 23.59 -1.86 14.45
N TYR A 521 23.36 -2.31 15.68
CA TYR A 521 22.40 -1.74 16.64
C TYR A 521 23.06 -1.54 18.00
N ASP A 522 22.33 -0.98 18.95
CA ASP A 522 22.80 -0.78 20.33
C ASP A 522 23.36 -2.07 20.92
N ALA A 523 24.46 -1.98 21.67
CA ALA A 523 25.18 -3.15 22.19
C ALA A 523 24.31 -4.07 23.08
N GLY A 524 23.23 -3.55 23.66
CA GLY A 524 22.25 -4.33 24.42
C GLY A 524 21.22 -5.10 23.58
N PHE A 525 21.16 -4.88 22.27
CA PHE A 525 20.21 -5.53 21.38
C PHE A 525 20.56 -7.00 21.17
N ALA A 526 19.70 -7.90 21.65
CA ALA A 526 19.97 -9.34 21.66
C ALA A 526 18.93 -10.18 20.89
N SER A 527 18.00 -9.58 20.15
CA SER A 527 17.01 -10.31 19.34
C SER A 527 17.58 -10.96 18.07
N GLY A 528 18.88 -10.75 17.82
CA GLY A 528 19.58 -11.20 16.62
C GLY A 528 19.31 -10.29 15.43
N VAL A 529 20.13 -10.41 14.38
CA VAL A 529 20.10 -9.51 13.21
C VAL A 529 19.97 -10.30 11.91
N TYR A 530 19.10 -9.87 11.00
CA TYR A 530 19.05 -10.29 9.60
C TYR A 530 19.99 -9.42 8.76
N VAL A 531 20.60 -10.00 7.74
CA VAL A 531 21.64 -9.33 6.93
C VAL A 531 21.49 -9.72 5.47
N THR A 532 21.78 -8.77 4.58
CA THR A 532 21.93 -8.99 3.14
C THR A 532 22.98 -8.02 2.58
N GLY A 533 23.62 -8.39 1.47
CA GLY A 533 24.45 -7.48 0.69
C GLY A 533 23.56 -6.59 -0.18
N VAL A 534 23.98 -5.37 -0.51
CA VAL A 534 23.26 -4.45 -1.40
C VAL A 534 24.24 -3.74 -2.32
N LYS A 535 24.00 -3.78 -3.64
CA LYS A 535 24.80 -3.03 -4.61
C LYS A 535 24.77 -1.54 -4.27
N SER A 536 25.94 -0.92 -4.08
CA SER A 536 26.00 0.51 -3.77
C SER A 536 26.12 1.37 -5.03
N PRO A 537 25.75 2.66 -4.97
CA PRO A 537 26.03 3.61 -6.03
C PRO A 537 27.53 3.94 -6.20
N ALA A 538 28.38 3.56 -5.24
CA ALA A 538 29.77 3.99 -5.13
C ALA A 538 30.80 2.90 -5.51
N GLY A 539 30.34 1.75 -6.03
CA GLY A 539 31.20 0.64 -6.44
C GLY A 539 31.11 -0.56 -5.50
N ALA A 540 31.77 -0.47 -4.33
CA ALA A 540 31.74 -1.54 -3.32
C ALA A 540 30.36 -1.68 -2.67
N ASP A 541 29.87 -2.91 -2.51
CA ASP A 541 28.57 -3.23 -1.93
C ASP A 541 28.45 -2.73 -0.47
N TRP A 542 27.22 -2.43 -0.08
CA TRP A 542 26.85 -2.14 1.30
C TRP A 542 26.26 -3.37 1.98
N ILE A 543 26.33 -3.37 3.30
CA ILE A 543 25.73 -4.37 4.17
C ILE A 543 24.44 -3.79 4.71
N ALA A 544 23.28 -4.34 4.34
CA ALA A 544 21.99 -3.98 4.92
C ALA A 544 21.64 -4.94 6.05
N THR A 545 21.09 -4.39 7.13
CA THR A 545 20.69 -5.13 8.31
C THR A 545 19.27 -4.79 8.71
N GLY A 546 18.56 -5.78 9.25
CA GLY A 546 17.26 -5.62 9.88
C GLY A 546 17.24 -6.33 11.24
N PRO A 547 16.63 -5.76 12.28
CA PRO A 547 16.58 -6.39 13.59
C PRO A 547 15.65 -7.61 13.57
N GLY A 548 15.96 -8.61 14.39
CA GLY A 548 15.09 -9.75 14.63
C GLY A 548 13.84 -9.40 15.45
N PRO A 549 12.94 -10.38 15.66
CA PRO A 549 11.71 -10.18 16.44
C PRO A 549 11.98 -9.60 17.84
N GLY A 550 11.20 -8.59 18.22
CA GLY A 550 11.44 -7.75 19.41
C GLY A 550 12.17 -6.44 19.10
N GLY A 551 12.72 -6.27 17.88
CA GLY A 551 13.26 -5.00 17.39
C GLY A 551 12.29 -4.27 16.45
N GLY A 552 12.52 -2.96 16.30
CA GLY A 552 11.72 -2.05 15.45
C GLY A 552 11.80 -2.33 13.95
N PRO A 553 11.09 -1.61 13.08
CA PRO A 553 11.18 -1.77 11.63
C PRO A 553 12.41 -1.05 11.02
N ASP A 554 13.47 -0.87 11.81
CA ASP A 554 14.66 -0.08 11.51
C ASP A 554 15.61 -0.86 10.58
N VAL A 555 15.87 -0.34 9.39
CA VAL A 555 16.84 -0.91 8.45
C VAL A 555 18.05 -0.01 8.36
N ARG A 556 19.22 -0.59 8.61
CA ARG A 556 20.51 0.12 8.61
C ARG A 556 21.47 -0.46 7.60
N MET A 557 22.16 0.41 6.89
CA MET A 557 23.11 0.07 5.83
C MET A 557 24.49 0.61 6.14
N PHE A 558 25.49 -0.24 5.97
CA PHE A 558 26.88 0.04 6.31
C PHE A 558 27.79 -0.24 5.13
N ASN A 559 28.92 0.46 5.04
CA ASN A 559 30.00 0.00 4.15
C ASN A 559 30.74 -1.20 4.79
N GLY A 560 31.70 -1.80 4.07
CA GLY A 560 32.48 -2.95 4.57
C GLY A 560 33.26 -2.70 5.87
N SER A 561 33.50 -1.45 6.26
CA SER A 561 34.15 -1.10 7.53
C SER A 561 33.18 -0.95 8.72
N GLY A 562 31.87 -0.94 8.47
CA GLY A 562 30.85 -0.71 9.48
C GLY A 562 30.44 0.75 9.67
N ALA A 563 30.81 1.64 8.76
CA ALA A 563 30.34 3.02 8.80
C ALA A 563 28.92 3.09 8.22
N LEU A 564 27.98 3.64 9.01
CA LEU A 564 26.58 3.83 8.60
C LEU A 564 26.51 4.73 7.36
N GLN A 565 25.89 4.21 6.30
CA GLN A 565 25.65 4.92 5.04
C GLN A 565 24.20 5.44 4.98
N ARG A 566 23.25 4.64 5.49
CA ARG A 566 21.83 4.94 5.44
C ARG A 566 21.05 4.22 6.55
N GLU A 567 19.97 4.83 6.99
CA GLU A 567 19.02 4.29 7.97
C GLU A 567 17.61 4.75 7.58
N PHE A 568 16.62 3.87 7.72
CA PHE A 568 15.21 4.21 7.52
C PHE A 568 14.29 3.21 8.22
N PHE A 569 13.08 3.64 8.54
CA PHE A 569 12.04 2.78 9.08
C PHE A 569 11.14 2.26 7.97
N THR A 570 10.87 0.96 7.97
CA THR A 570 10.05 0.29 6.96
C THR A 570 8.56 0.31 7.29
N GLY A 571 8.18 0.89 8.43
CA GLY A 571 6.79 1.02 8.89
C GLY A 571 6.71 1.80 10.21
N ASP A 572 5.61 1.62 10.94
CA ASP A 572 5.39 2.25 12.25
C ASP A 572 6.58 1.95 13.20
N PRO A 573 7.31 2.98 13.68
CA PRO A 573 8.47 2.79 14.56
C PRO A 573 8.20 2.01 15.84
N THR A 574 6.94 1.88 16.26
CA THR A 574 6.51 1.08 17.42
C THR A 574 6.37 -0.42 17.13
N ASN A 575 6.43 -0.84 15.86
CA ASN A 575 6.30 -2.23 15.46
C ASN A 575 7.54 -3.04 15.81
N THR A 576 7.41 -4.00 16.73
CA THR A 576 8.52 -4.85 17.19
C THR A 576 8.64 -6.19 16.45
N SER A 577 8.07 -6.34 15.25
CA SER A 577 8.07 -7.61 14.53
C SER A 577 9.41 -7.99 13.91
N GLY A 578 10.36 -7.05 13.87
CA GLY A 578 11.62 -7.19 13.14
C GLY A 578 11.44 -7.13 11.62
N VAL A 579 12.57 -7.19 10.90
CA VAL A 579 12.65 -7.02 9.45
C VAL A 579 13.55 -8.08 8.83
N ARG A 580 13.07 -8.74 7.76
CA ARG A 580 13.88 -9.66 6.93
C ARG A 580 14.13 -9.02 5.58
N LEU A 581 15.31 -9.24 5.02
CA LEU A 581 15.83 -8.47 3.90
C LEU A 581 16.47 -9.37 2.85
N ALA A 582 16.28 -9.03 1.57
CA ALA A 582 17.08 -9.47 0.43
C ALA A 582 17.33 -8.28 -0.49
N SER A 583 18.27 -8.38 -1.41
CA SER A 583 18.53 -7.31 -2.39
C SER A 583 18.89 -7.89 -3.75
N GLY A 584 18.55 -7.18 -4.81
CA GLY A 584 18.86 -7.57 -6.18
C GLY A 584 18.61 -6.44 -7.18
N PRO A 585 19.15 -6.55 -8.41
CA PRO A 585 18.91 -5.55 -9.46
C PRO A 585 17.55 -5.78 -10.15
N PHE A 586 16.45 -5.32 -9.53
CA PHE A 586 15.10 -5.37 -10.14
C PHE A 586 14.99 -4.41 -11.34
N SER A 587 14.17 -4.77 -12.33
CA SER A 587 14.14 -4.09 -13.63
C SER A 587 13.75 -2.62 -13.54
N GLY A 588 14.40 -1.78 -14.37
CA GLY A 588 14.15 -0.34 -14.43
C GLY A 588 14.87 0.51 -13.37
N SER A 589 15.83 -0.04 -12.61
CA SER A 589 16.55 0.72 -11.60
C SER A 589 18.06 0.41 -11.54
N GLY A 590 18.86 1.44 -11.21
CA GLY A 590 20.28 1.28 -10.91
C GLY A 590 20.51 0.57 -9.56
N ALA A 591 21.77 0.46 -9.14
CA ALA A 591 22.17 -0.18 -7.89
C ALA A 591 21.30 0.25 -6.68
N GLY A 592 20.97 -0.71 -5.82
CA GLY A 592 20.43 -0.41 -4.50
C GLY A 592 18.95 -0.61 -4.28
N VAL A 593 18.41 -1.81 -4.50
CA VAL A 593 17.01 -2.10 -4.15
C VAL A 593 16.95 -3.25 -3.15
N LEU A 594 16.18 -3.04 -2.10
CA LEU A 594 15.98 -3.96 -0.99
C LEU A 594 14.56 -4.52 -1.05
N ALA A 595 14.43 -5.84 -1.04
CA ALA A 595 13.18 -6.52 -0.81
C ALA A 595 13.03 -6.84 0.69
N ILE A 596 11.92 -6.40 1.28
CA ILE A 596 11.68 -6.32 2.72
C ILE A 596 10.50 -7.21 3.05
N GLY A 597 10.77 -8.29 3.79
CA GLY A 597 9.76 -9.18 4.36
C GLY A 597 9.41 -8.79 5.79
N PHE A 598 8.12 -8.56 6.06
CA PHE A 598 7.62 -8.31 7.42
C PHE A 598 7.09 -9.59 8.09
N GLY A 599 7.12 -9.61 9.42
CA GLY A 599 6.19 -10.41 10.22
C GLY A 599 6.84 -11.53 11.04
N ALA A 600 6.77 -11.41 12.37
CA ALA A 600 6.57 -12.57 13.25
C ALA A 600 5.12 -12.62 13.79
N PHE A 601 4.32 -11.56 13.56
CA PHE A 601 2.99 -11.35 14.16
C PHE A 601 1.96 -10.72 13.20
N GLY A 602 2.11 -10.88 11.88
CA GLY A 602 1.20 -10.37 10.87
C GLY A 602 1.44 -11.02 9.50
N PRO A 603 0.54 -10.84 8.51
CA PRO A 603 0.68 -11.46 7.19
C PRO A 603 2.04 -11.12 6.59
N GLY A 604 2.73 -12.14 6.06
CA GLY A 604 4.03 -11.95 5.40
C GLY A 604 3.85 -11.10 4.15
N ILE A 605 4.30 -9.85 4.21
CA ILE A 605 4.22 -8.87 3.12
C ILE A 605 5.63 -8.61 2.60
N ILE A 606 5.78 -8.52 1.27
CA ILE A 606 7.03 -8.15 0.60
C ILE A 606 6.93 -6.74 0.08
N ARG A 607 7.93 -5.89 0.39
CA ARG A 607 8.07 -4.55 -0.17
C ARG A 607 9.41 -4.38 -0.86
N LEU A 608 9.46 -3.69 -1.98
CA LEU A 608 10.72 -3.21 -2.55
C LEU A 608 11.06 -1.83 -1.97
N THR A 609 12.34 -1.43 -1.93
CA THR A 609 12.78 -0.12 -1.43
C THR A 609 14.10 0.28 -2.09
N LYS A 610 14.19 1.47 -2.70
CA LYS A 610 15.44 1.96 -3.31
C LYS A 610 16.35 2.71 -2.33
N LEU A 611 17.67 2.64 -2.58
CA LEU A 611 18.74 3.30 -1.86
C LEU A 611 18.80 4.82 -2.07
N ASP A 612 18.03 5.43 -2.97
CA ASP A 612 17.98 6.88 -3.20
C ASP A 612 16.66 7.53 -2.73
N GLY A 613 15.77 6.75 -2.13
CA GLY A 613 14.55 7.24 -1.49
C GLY A 613 13.36 7.47 -2.43
N GLN A 614 13.43 7.05 -3.70
CA GLN A 614 12.23 6.90 -4.50
C GLN A 614 11.91 5.42 -4.71
N LEU A 615 10.77 4.97 -4.19
CA LEU A 615 10.16 3.75 -4.70
C LEU A 615 9.73 4.01 -6.15
N VAL A 616 10.38 3.33 -7.09
CA VAL A 616 9.84 3.10 -8.42
C VAL A 616 9.20 1.74 -8.35
N LEU A 617 7.87 1.82 -8.37
CA LEU A 617 6.97 0.86 -9.00
C LEU A 617 6.91 -0.51 -8.33
N PRO A 618 6.00 -1.38 -8.79
CA PRO A 618 6.40 -2.74 -9.08
C PRO A 618 7.61 -2.75 -10.05
#